data_AF-A0A7V9PD12-F1
#
_entry.id   AF-A0A7V9PD12-F1
#
_cell.length_a   1.000
_cell.length_b   1.000
_cell.length_c   1.000
_cell.angle_alpha   90.00
_cell.angle_beta   90.00
_cell.angle_gamma   90.00
#
_symmetry.space_group_name_H-M   'P 1'
#
loop_
_entity.id
_entity.type
_entity.pdbx_description
1 polymer ?
#
loop_
_entity_poly.entity_id
_entity_poly.type
_entity_poly.pdbx_seq_one_letter_code
_entity_poly.pdbx_strand_id
1 'polypeptide(L)'
;EHLSRSGGTLAHADVLLVIMEPSRKAVVTAARTVALAEELGIPATYGVGNKAQPADVAFFEEVCAAQGVPLAGVIPFDTDVADADRAGGAVEESAAAAVRAEIEHILDFLDRQA
;
A
#
# COMPACT_ATOMS: atom_id res chain seq x y z
N GLU A 1 -3.22 6.16 -18.32
CA GLU A 1 -4.03 6.17 -17.08
C GLU A 1 -5.48 5.76 -17.36
N HIS A 2 -5.92 4.64 -16.78
CA HIS A 2 -7.26 4.03 -16.97
C HIS A 2 -8.25 4.35 -15.82
N LEU A 3 -7.83 5.15 -14.84
CA LEU A 3 -8.56 5.41 -13.59
C LEU A 3 -9.91 6.12 -13.81
N SER A 4 -9.98 7.04 -14.78
CA SER A 4 -11.14 7.93 -15.00
C SER A 4 -12.06 7.51 -16.15
N ARG A 5 -11.84 6.35 -16.78
CA ARG A 5 -12.76 5.86 -17.82
C ARG A 5 -13.98 5.24 -17.15
N SER A 6 -15.18 5.55 -17.65
CA SER A 6 -16.41 4.84 -17.28
C SER A 6 -16.23 3.35 -17.59
N GLY A 7 -16.34 2.49 -16.56
CA GLY A 7 -16.02 1.06 -16.65
C GLY A 7 -14.53 0.71 -16.60
N GLY A 8 -13.66 1.64 -16.16
CA GLY A 8 -12.23 1.39 -15.95
C GLY A 8 -11.94 0.50 -14.73
N THR A 9 -10.66 0.18 -14.50
CA THR A 9 -10.18 -0.77 -13.48
C THR A 9 -10.73 -0.54 -12.07
N LEU A 10 -11.12 0.69 -11.74
CA LEU A 10 -11.61 1.10 -10.43
C LEU A 10 -13.14 1.15 -10.29
N ALA A 11 -13.89 1.00 -11.37
CA ALA A 11 -15.34 1.26 -11.40
C ALA A 11 -16.18 0.34 -10.50
N HIS A 12 -15.59 -0.74 -9.99
CA HIS A 12 -16.24 -1.74 -9.13
C HIS A 12 -15.38 -2.12 -7.92
N ALA A 13 -14.37 -1.32 -7.57
CA ALA A 13 -13.52 -1.59 -6.43
C ALA A 13 -14.17 -1.03 -5.15
N ASP A 14 -14.32 -1.88 -4.14
CA ASP A 14 -14.76 -1.47 -2.81
C ASP A 14 -13.62 -0.79 -2.01
N VAL A 15 -12.38 -1.24 -2.27
CA VAL A 15 -11.17 -0.76 -1.61
C VAL A 15 -10.08 -0.48 -2.63
N LEU A 16 -9.38 0.65 -2.50
CA LEU A 16 -8.13 0.94 -3.21
C LEU A 16 -6.96 1.02 -2.23
N LEU A 17 -5.96 0.15 -2.41
CA LEU A 17 -4.66 0.26 -1.74
C LEU A 17 -3.65 0.96 -2.65
N VAL A 18 -3.03 2.04 -2.16
CA VAL A 18 -2.01 2.80 -2.85
C VAL A 18 -0.63 2.50 -2.25
N ILE A 19 0.20 1.78 -3.00
CA ILE A 19 1.51 1.34 -2.54
C ILE A 19 2.56 2.44 -2.70
N MET A 20 3.35 2.70 -1.66
CA MET A 20 4.33 3.79 -1.60
C MET A 20 5.71 3.29 -1.17
N GLU A 21 6.76 3.66 -1.89
CA GLU A 21 8.13 3.53 -1.39
C GLU A 21 8.48 4.67 -0.40
N PRO A 22 9.51 4.53 0.46
CA PRO A 22 9.83 5.50 1.52
C PRO A 22 10.40 6.81 0.94
N SER A 23 9.53 7.60 0.31
CA SER A 23 9.87 8.89 -0.27
C SER A 23 8.69 9.86 -0.18
N ARG A 24 8.98 11.14 0.09
CA ARG A 24 7.93 12.17 0.16
C ARG A 24 7.15 12.30 -1.14
N LYS A 25 7.83 12.11 -2.28
CA LYS A 25 7.21 12.16 -3.61
C LYS A 25 6.17 11.05 -3.77
N ALA A 26 6.45 9.84 -3.30
CA ALA A 26 5.48 8.74 -3.34
C ALA A 26 4.23 9.06 -2.53
N VAL A 27 4.38 9.58 -1.31
CA VAL A 27 3.24 9.94 -0.45
C VAL A 27 2.41 11.09 -1.04
N VAL A 28 3.05 12.13 -1.59
CA VAL A 28 2.34 13.23 -2.26
C VAL A 28 1.56 12.74 -3.48
N THR A 29 2.12 11.80 -4.24
CA THR A 29 1.40 11.17 -5.36
C THR A 29 0.22 10.35 -4.84
N ALA A 30 0.42 9.57 -3.78
CA ALA A 30 -0.64 8.77 -3.18
C ALA A 30 -1.81 9.62 -2.68
N ALA A 31 -1.54 10.77 -2.06
CA ALA A 31 -2.59 11.70 -1.63
C ALA A 31 -3.47 12.18 -2.80
N ARG A 32 -2.86 12.44 -3.97
CA ARG A 32 -3.62 12.80 -5.19
C ARG A 32 -4.43 11.63 -5.73
N THR A 33 -3.87 10.42 -5.69
CA THR A 33 -4.57 9.20 -6.11
C THR A 33 -5.76 8.89 -5.21
N VAL A 34 -5.59 9.02 -3.89
CA VAL A 34 -6.65 8.88 -2.89
C VAL A 34 -7.78 9.86 -3.16
N ALA A 35 -7.47 11.16 -3.29
CA ALA A 35 -8.49 12.17 -3.57
C ALA A 35 -9.26 11.88 -4.86
N LEU A 36 -8.56 11.50 -5.94
CA LEU A 36 -9.22 11.13 -7.20
C LEU A 36 -10.10 9.89 -7.06
N ALA A 37 -9.65 8.88 -6.33
CA ALA A 37 -10.41 7.66 -6.10
C ALA A 37 -11.70 7.91 -5.31
N GLU A 38 -11.63 8.76 -4.29
CA GLU A 38 -12.79 9.21 -3.52
C GLU A 38 -13.77 10.01 -4.39
N GLU A 39 -13.28 10.93 -5.23
CA GLU A 39 -14.10 11.65 -6.22
C GLU A 39 -14.81 10.72 -7.21
N LEU A 40 -14.18 9.59 -7.55
CA LEU A 40 -14.74 8.56 -8.43
C LEU A 40 -15.69 7.59 -7.69
N GLY A 41 -15.88 7.77 -6.39
CA GLY A 41 -16.84 7.01 -5.59
C GLY A 41 -16.32 5.67 -5.07
N ILE A 42 -15.00 5.47 -4.99
CA ILE A 42 -14.44 4.29 -4.31
C ILE A 42 -14.73 4.41 -2.80
N PRO A 43 -15.39 3.42 -2.17
CA PRO A 43 -15.83 3.54 -0.77
C PRO A 43 -14.68 3.69 0.24
N ALA A 44 -13.56 2.99 0.02
CA ALA A 44 -12.44 2.99 0.95
C ALA A 44 -11.09 3.10 0.22
N THR A 45 -10.21 3.98 0.70
CA THR A 45 -8.87 4.15 0.13
C THR A 45 -7.82 4.22 1.25
N TYR A 46 -6.70 3.50 1.06
CA TYR A 46 -5.62 3.46 2.04
C TYR A 46 -4.25 3.45 1.37
N GLY A 47 -3.26 4.07 2.00
CA GLY A 47 -1.85 3.92 1.67
C GLY A 47 -1.24 2.68 2.34
N VAL A 48 -0.26 2.08 1.68
CA VAL A 48 0.62 1.05 2.26
C VAL A 48 2.06 1.46 1.99
N GLY A 49 2.83 1.67 3.06
CA GLY A 49 4.28 1.83 2.95
C GLY A 49 4.90 0.49 2.55
N ASN A 50 5.85 0.49 1.62
CA ASN A 50 6.47 -0.74 1.12
C ASN A 50 7.98 -0.57 0.98
N LYS A 51 8.69 -1.69 1.07
CA LYS A 51 10.16 -1.74 1.04
C LYS A 51 10.79 -0.86 2.13
N ALA A 52 10.15 -0.76 3.27
CA ALA A 52 10.58 0.09 4.36
C ALA A 52 11.78 -0.50 5.10
N GLN A 53 12.75 0.35 5.42
CA GLN A 53 13.70 0.06 6.51
C GLN A 53 13.02 0.38 7.86
N PRO A 54 13.53 -0.14 8.99
CA PRO A 54 12.93 0.15 10.30
C PRO A 54 12.79 1.65 10.63
N ALA A 55 13.69 2.49 10.11
CA ALA A 55 13.65 3.94 10.28
C ALA A 55 12.53 4.63 9.48
N ASP A 56 11.97 3.97 8.46
CA ASP A 56 10.98 4.56 7.55
C ASP A 56 9.55 4.49 8.09
N VAL A 57 9.29 3.71 9.14
CA VAL A 57 7.95 3.58 9.75
C VAL A 57 7.44 4.94 10.24
N ALA A 58 8.24 5.62 11.07
CA ALA A 58 7.89 6.95 11.58
C ALA A 58 7.76 7.98 10.44
N PHE A 59 8.55 7.82 9.37
CA PHE A 59 8.43 8.66 8.17
C PHE A 59 7.07 8.48 7.49
N PHE A 60 6.61 7.24 7.28
CA PHE A 60 5.30 7.00 6.68
C PHE A 60 4.18 7.53 7.56
N GLU A 61 4.22 7.25 8.87
CA GLU A 61 3.22 7.75 9.81
C GLU A 61 3.10 9.28 9.78
N GLU A 62 4.23 9.99 9.89
CA GLU A 62 4.25 11.46 9.90
C GLU A 62 3.76 12.05 8.57
N VAL A 63 4.31 11.58 7.44
CA VAL A 63 4.05 12.19 6.15
C VAL A 63 2.68 11.81 5.62
N CYS A 64 2.20 10.59 5.86
CA CYS A 64 0.84 10.19 5.47
C CYS A 64 -0.20 10.99 6.27
N ALA A 65 -0.02 11.13 7.59
CA ALA A 65 -0.89 11.97 8.41
C ALA A 65 -0.91 13.42 7.92
N ALA A 66 0.27 13.99 7.60
CA ALA A 66 0.38 15.36 7.09
C ALA A 66 -0.21 15.56 5.68
N GLN A 67 -0.32 14.50 4.87
CA GLN A 67 -0.87 14.55 3.52
C GLN A 67 -2.32 14.05 3.43
N GLY A 68 -2.91 13.60 4.54
CA GLY A 68 -4.27 13.05 4.57
C GLY A 68 -4.39 11.68 3.88
N VAL A 69 -3.33 10.87 3.92
CA VAL A 69 -3.35 9.50 3.40
C VAL A 69 -3.61 8.54 4.58
N PRO A 70 -4.76 7.83 4.63
CA PRO A 70 -5.01 6.83 5.66
C PRO A 70 -4.03 5.65 5.49
N LEU A 71 -3.17 5.38 6.47
CA LEU A 71 -2.14 4.33 6.35
C LEU A 71 -2.66 3.01 6.93
N ALA A 72 -2.69 1.95 6.11
CA ALA A 72 -3.12 0.61 6.53
C ALA A 72 -1.98 -0.23 7.14
N GLY A 73 -0.74 0.02 6.74
CA GLY A 73 0.44 -0.71 7.23
C GLY A 73 1.73 -0.33 6.50
N VAL A 74 2.85 -0.85 6.98
CA VAL A 74 4.20 -0.59 6.43
C VAL A 74 4.97 -1.89 6.28
N ILE A 75 5.03 -2.39 5.04
CA ILE A 75 5.72 -3.62 4.68
C ILE A 75 7.24 -3.40 4.67
N PRO A 76 8.01 -4.16 5.47
CA PRO A 76 9.45 -4.03 5.50
C PRO A 76 10.09 -4.50 4.19
N PHE A 77 11.27 -3.97 3.87
CA PHE A 77 12.11 -4.55 2.83
C PHE A 77 12.67 -5.88 3.30
N ASP A 78 12.55 -6.89 2.44
CA ASP A 78 13.08 -8.23 2.68
C ASP A 78 13.80 -8.72 1.41
N THR A 79 15.02 -9.21 1.59
CA THR A 79 15.87 -9.64 0.48
C THR A 79 15.36 -10.90 -0.19
N ASP A 80 14.72 -11.81 0.55
CA ASP A 80 14.19 -13.06 -0.01
C ASP A 80 13.05 -12.76 -0.98
N VAL A 81 12.24 -11.74 -0.69
CA VAL A 81 11.19 -11.25 -1.60
C VAL A 81 11.80 -10.70 -2.88
N ALA A 82 12.83 -9.87 -2.77
CA ALA A 82 13.50 -9.27 -3.92
C ALA A 82 14.23 -10.31 -4.80
N ASP A 83 14.82 -11.32 -4.18
CA ASP A 83 15.54 -12.39 -4.88
C ASP A 83 14.58 -13.38 -5.55
N ALA A 84 13.47 -13.73 -4.90
CA ALA A 84 12.41 -14.53 -5.50
C ALA A 84 11.79 -13.85 -6.73
N ASP A 85 11.49 -12.55 -6.64
CA ASP A 85 11.01 -11.74 -7.77
C ASP A 85 11.99 -11.77 -8.95
N ARG A 86 13.29 -11.55 -8.68
CA ARG A 86 14.34 -11.59 -9.72
C ARG A 86 14.49 -12.98 -10.35
N ALA A 87 14.27 -14.04 -9.58
CA ALA A 87 14.28 -15.42 -10.05
C ALA A 87 13.00 -15.80 -10.83
N GLY A 88 11.97 -14.95 -10.84
CA GLY A 88 10.67 -15.22 -11.45
C GLY A 88 9.82 -16.24 -10.69
N GLY A 89 10.12 -16.44 -9.39
CA GLY A 89 9.45 -17.38 -8.51
C GLY A 89 8.59 -16.70 -7.45
N ALA A 90 7.84 -17.52 -6.70
CA ALA A 90 7.16 -17.06 -5.49
C ALA A 90 8.14 -17.06 -4.31
N VAL A 91 7.83 -16.24 -3.29
CA VAL A 91 8.57 -16.26 -2.02
C VAL A 91 8.26 -17.56 -1.30
N GLU A 92 9.31 -18.31 -0.95
CA GLU A 92 9.18 -19.56 -0.19
C GLU A 92 8.38 -19.34 1.10
N GLU A 93 7.52 -20.28 1.48
CA GLU A 93 6.59 -20.11 2.62
C GLU A 93 7.33 -19.79 3.93
N SER A 94 8.50 -20.39 4.14
CA SER A 94 9.32 -20.17 5.34
C SER A 94 10.13 -18.88 5.32
N ALA A 95 10.17 -18.14 4.20
CA ALA A 95 10.94 -16.91 4.04
C ALA A 95 10.08 -15.66 4.31
N ALA A 96 10.72 -14.51 4.50
CA ALA A 96 10.06 -13.21 4.64
C ALA A 96 8.94 -13.13 5.70
N ALA A 97 9.16 -13.73 6.87
CA ALA A 97 8.17 -13.82 7.95
C ALA A 97 7.63 -12.44 8.37
N ALA A 98 8.48 -11.41 8.39
CA ALA A 98 8.07 -10.05 8.74
C ALA A 98 7.13 -9.42 7.69
N VAL A 99 7.38 -9.68 6.40
CA VAL A 99 6.50 -9.26 5.30
C VAL A 99 5.15 -9.95 5.43
N ARG A 100 5.16 -11.27 5.68
CA ARG A 100 3.94 -12.06 5.87
C ARG A 100 3.10 -11.57 7.04
N ALA A 101 3.72 -11.37 8.20
CA ALA A 101 3.05 -10.85 9.38
C ALA A 101 2.43 -9.46 9.14
N GLU A 102 3.11 -8.59 8.40
CA GLU A 102 2.55 -7.27 8.08
C GLU A 102 1.39 -7.36 7.06
N ILE A 103 1.47 -8.28 6.10
CA ILE A 103 0.35 -8.53 5.17
C ILE A 103 -0.88 -9.02 5.96
N GLU A 104 -0.71 -9.96 6.89
CA GLU A 104 -1.79 -10.42 7.78
C GLU A 104 -2.37 -9.25 8.59
N HIS A 105 -1.53 -8.39 9.14
CA HIS A 105 -1.98 -7.19 9.86
C HIS A 105 -2.78 -6.22 8.97
N ILE A 106 -2.37 -6.01 7.71
CA ILE A 106 -3.10 -5.19 6.74
C ILE A 106 -4.45 -5.83 6.38
N LEU A 107 -4.50 -7.15 6.18
CA LEU A 107 -5.75 -7.87 5.92
C LEU A 107 -6.72 -7.74 7.09
N ASP A 108 -6.25 -7.98 8.32
CA ASP A 108 -7.02 -7.78 9.54
C ASP A 108 -7.51 -6.34 9.70
N PHE A 109 -6.68 -5.36 9.30
CA PHE A 109 -7.08 -3.96 9.28
C PHE A 109 -8.26 -3.74 8.34
N LEU A 110 -8.19 -4.27 7.12
CA LEU A 110 -9.23 -4.11 6.09
C LEU A 110 -10.54 -4.81 6.49
N ASP A 111 -10.47 -6.02 7.03
CA ASP A 111 -11.65 -6.78 7.48
C ASP A 111 -12.42 -6.05 8.59
N ARG A 112 -11.74 -5.23 9.41
CA ARG A 112 -12.38 -4.40 10.44
C ARG A 112 -13.08 -3.15 9.89
N GLN A 113 -12.84 -2.79 8.64
CA GLN A 113 -13.45 -1.61 7.99
C GLN A 113 -14.66 -1.99 7.12
N ALA A 114 -14.89 -3.28 6.87
CA ALA A 114 -16.04 -3.84 6.12
C ALA A 114 -17.26 -4.07 7.03
#